data_AF-A0A9P6IGX1-F1
#
_entry.id   AF-A0A9P6IGX1-F1
#
_cell.length_a   1.000
_cell.length_b   1.000
_cell.length_c   1.000
_cell.angle_alpha   90.00
_cell.angle_beta   90.00
_cell.angle_gamma   90.00
#
_symmetry.space_group_name_H-M   'P 1'
#
loop_
_entity.id
_entity.type
_entity.pdbx_description
1 polymer ?
#
loop_
_entity_poly.entity_id
_entity_poly.type
_entity_poly.pdbx_seq_one_letter_code
_entity_poly.pdbx_strand_id
1 'polypeptide(L)'
;IGAAAARFYLLFQQHASQQPEAIERAGLFIPASGKGWHNITHFGKHTLVVLPDTRSERSTKVILSNEAYERLNTEINARLLPETRHLVIVLGTPLVYPALTIVEETLQTMGDQLSRGSLLGKIFGKSKAFQNVLGQFGPELLDDLVDSWACNVHTAEKKRLVRMLQDLAILRKVRVTFVGGDVHVGGAGRLFDITSTDPLRDPLHMTQIVSSAIV
;
A
#
# COMPACT_ATOMS: atom_id res chain seq x y z
N ILE A 1 -13.08 -19.51 2.21
CA ILE A 1 -13.16 -18.40 1.22
C ILE A 1 -11.77 -17.97 0.75
N GLY A 2 -10.87 -17.53 1.63
CA GLY A 2 -9.52 -17.05 1.24
C GLY A 2 -8.68 -18.02 0.40
N ALA A 3 -8.63 -19.31 0.74
CA ALA A 3 -7.89 -20.30 -0.05
C ALA A 3 -8.43 -20.48 -1.49
N ALA A 4 -9.75 -20.40 -1.67
CA ALA A 4 -10.37 -20.46 -2.99
C ALA A 4 -10.09 -19.18 -3.79
N ALA A 5 -10.15 -18.01 -3.13
CA ALA A 5 -9.82 -16.72 -3.75
C ALA A 5 -8.36 -16.69 -4.23
N ALA A 6 -7.41 -17.11 -3.39
CA ALA A 6 -5.99 -17.19 -3.77
C ALA A 6 -5.76 -18.15 -4.95
N ARG A 7 -6.46 -19.31 -4.96
CA ARG A 7 -6.38 -20.26 -6.08
C ARG A 7 -6.86 -19.64 -7.40
N PHE A 8 -7.99 -18.93 -7.37
CA PHE A 8 -8.54 -18.31 -8.58
C PHE A 8 -7.79 -17.06 -9.02
N TYR A 9 -7.26 -16.27 -8.08
CA TYR A 9 -6.34 -15.18 -8.38
C TYR A 9 -5.11 -15.69 -9.14
N LEU A 10 -4.46 -16.73 -8.62
CA LEU A 10 -3.32 -17.36 -9.28
C LEU A 10 -3.70 -17.87 -10.68
N LEU A 11 -4.83 -18.58 -10.79
CA LEU A 11 -5.25 -19.19 -12.05
C LEU A 11 -5.61 -18.15 -13.12
N PHE A 12 -6.40 -17.13 -12.77
CA PHE A 12 -6.99 -16.22 -13.75
C PHE A 12 -6.23 -14.91 -13.93
N GLN A 13 -5.57 -14.39 -12.89
CA GLN A 13 -4.82 -13.13 -13.01
C GLN A 13 -3.33 -13.36 -13.25
N GLN A 14 -2.76 -14.41 -12.63
CA GLN A 14 -1.33 -14.70 -12.73
C GLN A 14 -0.99 -15.86 -13.68
N HIS A 15 -2.02 -16.54 -14.21
CA HIS A 15 -1.88 -17.73 -15.06
C HIS A 15 -0.94 -18.79 -14.44
N ALA A 16 -1.03 -18.98 -13.12
CA ALA A 16 -0.16 -19.82 -12.31
C ALA A 16 -0.96 -20.78 -11.41
N SER A 17 -0.29 -21.81 -10.89
CA SER A 17 -0.82 -22.69 -9.84
C SER A 17 -0.12 -22.42 -8.51
N GLN A 18 -0.54 -23.08 -7.43
CA GLN A 18 0.13 -22.97 -6.12
C GLN A 18 1.45 -23.74 -6.03
N GLN A 19 1.87 -24.41 -7.10
CA GLN A 19 3.16 -25.12 -7.12
C GLN A 19 4.31 -24.09 -7.19
N PRO A 20 5.38 -24.25 -6.38
CA PRO A 20 6.50 -23.31 -6.35
C PRO A 20 7.09 -23.00 -7.73
N GLU A 21 7.30 -24.02 -8.56
CA GLU A 21 7.83 -23.86 -9.93
C GLU A 21 6.91 -23.02 -10.82
N ALA A 22 5.59 -23.15 -10.66
CA ALA A 22 4.62 -22.39 -11.45
C ALA A 22 4.57 -20.92 -11.02
N ILE A 23 4.72 -20.65 -9.72
CA ILE A 23 4.82 -19.30 -9.14
C ILE A 23 6.06 -18.59 -9.68
N GLU A 24 7.23 -19.25 -9.60
CA GLU A 24 8.49 -18.69 -10.09
C GLU A 24 8.45 -18.42 -11.60
N ARG A 25 7.88 -19.34 -12.39
CA ARG A 25 7.70 -19.15 -13.84
C ARG A 25 6.80 -17.96 -14.17
N ALA A 26 5.83 -17.63 -13.32
CA ALA A 26 5.00 -16.44 -13.45
C ALA A 26 5.72 -15.14 -13.00
N GLY A 27 6.99 -15.23 -12.62
CA GLY A 27 7.78 -14.10 -12.10
C GLY A 27 7.37 -13.66 -10.70
N LEU A 28 6.59 -14.49 -9.99
CA LEU A 28 6.12 -14.20 -8.65
C LEU A 28 7.12 -14.68 -7.60
N PHE A 29 7.16 -13.97 -6.48
CA PHE A 29 7.88 -14.40 -5.30
C PHE A 29 7.05 -14.18 -4.04
N ILE A 30 7.25 -15.07 -3.08
CA ILE A 30 6.49 -15.13 -1.83
C ILE A 30 7.44 -14.87 -0.66
N PRO A 31 7.06 -14.04 0.32
CA PRO A 31 7.85 -13.84 1.53
C PRO A 31 7.74 -15.02 2.49
N ALA A 32 8.57 -15.01 3.54
CA ALA A 32 8.64 -16.11 4.51
C ALA A 32 7.33 -16.29 5.32
N SER A 33 6.45 -15.29 5.35
CA SER A 33 5.11 -15.39 5.93
C SER A 33 4.21 -16.41 5.21
N GLY A 34 4.57 -16.82 3.99
CA GLY A 34 3.77 -17.72 3.15
C GLY A 34 2.55 -17.05 2.50
N LYS A 35 2.44 -15.71 2.60
CA LYS A 35 1.38 -14.90 1.98
C LYS A 35 2.00 -13.74 1.23
N GLY A 36 1.46 -13.37 0.09
CA GLY A 36 1.96 -12.29 -0.76
C GLY A 36 2.43 -12.83 -2.10
N TRP A 37 1.90 -12.27 -3.17
CA TRP A 37 2.16 -12.66 -4.55
C TRP A 37 2.82 -11.48 -5.26
N HIS A 38 4.05 -11.16 -4.87
CA HIS A 38 4.74 -9.98 -5.38
C HIS A 38 5.38 -10.28 -6.73
N ASN A 39 5.48 -9.26 -7.58
CA ASN A 39 6.13 -9.36 -8.88
C ASN A 39 7.13 -8.20 -9.07
N ILE A 40 8.22 -8.47 -9.79
CA ILE A 40 9.14 -7.43 -10.26
C ILE A 40 9.43 -7.70 -11.73
N THR A 41 9.28 -6.67 -12.56
CA THR A 41 9.52 -6.76 -14.00
C THR A 41 10.34 -5.59 -14.51
N HIS A 42 11.10 -5.82 -15.57
CA HIS A 42 11.86 -4.77 -16.26
C HIS A 42 11.01 -4.11 -17.32
N PHE A 43 10.93 -2.77 -17.27
CA PHE A 43 10.43 -1.97 -18.38
C PHE A 43 11.62 -1.36 -19.13
N GLY A 44 12.23 -2.19 -19.98
CA GLY A 44 13.53 -1.90 -20.59
C GLY A 44 14.67 -1.90 -19.56
N LYS A 45 15.85 -1.39 -19.97
CA LYS A 45 17.07 -1.44 -19.16
C LYS A 45 17.16 -0.38 -18.05
N HIS A 46 16.36 0.69 -18.15
CA HIS A 46 16.44 1.85 -17.26
C HIS A 46 15.37 1.87 -16.16
N THR A 47 14.32 1.05 -16.27
CA THR A 47 13.18 1.08 -15.35
C THR A 47 12.89 -0.30 -14.80
N LEU A 48 12.80 -0.38 -13.47
CA LEU A 48 12.33 -1.56 -12.76
C LEU A 48 10.94 -1.25 -12.19
N VAL A 49 9.97 -2.09 -12.52
CA VAL A 49 8.60 -2.00 -12.01
C VAL A 49 8.44 -3.04 -10.91
N VAL A 50 8.09 -2.56 -9.72
CA VAL A 50 7.85 -3.38 -8.53
C VAL A 50 6.35 -3.38 -8.27
N LEU A 51 5.76 -4.55 -8.15
CA LEU A 51 4.34 -4.77 -7.89
C LEU A 51 4.18 -5.54 -6.57
N PRO A 52 4.27 -4.86 -5.42
CA PRO A 52 3.98 -5.48 -4.14
C PRO A 52 2.49 -5.84 -4.05
N ASP A 53 2.17 -7.10 -3.79
CA ASP A 53 0.84 -7.47 -3.32
C ASP A 53 0.59 -6.95 -1.89
N THR A 54 -0.18 -5.87 -1.80
CA THR A 54 -0.61 -5.23 -0.55
C THR A 54 -2.00 -5.70 -0.09
N ARG A 55 -2.55 -6.77 -0.66
CA ARG A 55 -3.89 -7.26 -0.34
C ARG A 55 -3.84 -8.51 0.53
N SER A 56 -2.92 -9.43 0.24
CA SER A 56 -2.98 -10.76 0.84
C SER A 56 -2.60 -10.82 2.32
N GLU A 57 -1.75 -9.90 2.78
CA GLU A 57 -1.35 -9.79 4.18
C GLU A 57 -2.14 -8.71 4.93
N ARG A 58 -2.99 -7.96 4.21
CA ARG A 58 -3.66 -6.78 4.73
C ARG A 58 -4.62 -7.12 5.86
N SER A 59 -4.59 -6.28 6.88
CA SER A 59 -5.46 -6.27 8.05
C SER A 59 -5.54 -4.85 8.59
N THR A 60 -6.41 -4.63 9.57
CA THR A 60 -6.58 -3.35 10.28
C THR A 60 -5.33 -2.85 11.02
N LYS A 61 -4.24 -3.64 11.05
CA LYS A 61 -2.98 -3.30 11.74
C LYS A 61 -1.76 -3.27 10.82
N VAL A 62 -1.78 -4.03 9.74
CA VAL A 62 -0.61 -4.28 8.87
C VAL A 62 -1.08 -4.44 7.43
N ILE A 63 -0.39 -3.82 6.47
CA ILE A 63 -0.60 -4.02 5.04
C ILE A 63 0.35 -5.09 4.49
N LEU A 64 1.62 -5.05 4.87
CA LEU A 64 2.71 -5.95 4.54
C LEU A 64 3.48 -6.34 5.80
N SER A 65 3.77 -7.63 5.92
CA SER A 65 4.58 -8.21 6.97
C SER A 65 6.05 -7.75 6.90
N ASN A 66 6.79 -7.95 7.99
CA ASN A 66 8.22 -7.65 8.01
C ASN A 66 8.98 -8.48 6.97
N GLU A 67 8.57 -9.73 6.82
CA GLU A 67 9.07 -10.71 5.89
C GLU A 67 8.82 -10.26 4.44
N ALA A 68 7.67 -9.63 4.15
CA ALA A 68 7.38 -9.04 2.85
C ALA A 68 8.33 -7.88 2.52
N TYR A 69 8.59 -6.98 3.47
CA TYR A 69 9.55 -5.89 3.28
C TYR A 69 10.97 -6.38 3.03
N GLU A 70 11.44 -7.35 3.82
CA GLU A 70 12.76 -7.95 3.67
C GLU A 70 12.90 -8.66 2.32
N ARG A 71 11.86 -9.40 1.92
CA ARG A 71 11.83 -10.07 0.63
C ARG A 71 11.85 -9.06 -0.51
N LEU A 72 11.00 -8.04 -0.49
CA LEU A 72 10.96 -6.97 -1.49
C LEU A 72 12.33 -6.29 -1.62
N ASN A 73 12.94 -5.90 -0.50
CA ASN A 73 14.26 -5.27 -0.54
C ASN A 73 15.33 -6.17 -1.18
N THR A 74 15.34 -7.45 -0.82
CA THR A 74 16.27 -8.45 -1.39
C THR A 74 16.07 -8.59 -2.90
N GLU A 75 14.83 -8.76 -3.32
CA GLU A 75 14.45 -9.01 -4.72
C GLU A 75 14.64 -7.78 -5.61
N ILE A 76 14.43 -6.56 -5.08
CA ILE A 76 14.74 -5.31 -5.78
C ILE A 76 16.25 -5.18 -5.98
N ASN A 77 17.04 -5.36 -4.91
CA ASN A 77 18.50 -5.25 -5.00
C ASN A 77 19.10 -6.24 -5.99
N ALA A 78 18.59 -7.47 -6.01
CA ALA A 78 19.03 -8.52 -6.92
C ALA A 78 18.70 -8.25 -8.40
N ARG A 79 17.59 -7.56 -8.69
CA ARG A 79 17.15 -7.27 -10.08
C ARG A 79 17.58 -5.91 -10.62
N LEU A 80 18.09 -5.01 -9.78
CA LEU A 80 18.59 -3.72 -10.25
C LEU A 80 19.80 -3.87 -11.17
N LEU A 81 19.63 -3.53 -12.45
CA LEU A 81 20.71 -3.48 -13.45
C LEU A 81 21.62 -2.25 -13.23
N PRO A 82 22.87 -2.28 -13.69
CA PRO A 82 23.76 -1.10 -13.65
C PRO A 82 23.17 0.14 -14.33
N GLU A 83 22.38 -0.04 -15.38
CA GLU A 83 21.72 1.02 -16.13
C GLU A 83 20.40 1.46 -15.52
N THR A 84 19.87 0.78 -14.50
CA THR A 84 18.58 1.16 -13.91
C THR A 84 18.67 2.56 -13.33
N ARG A 85 17.76 3.43 -13.74
CA ARG A 85 17.64 4.83 -13.29
C ARG A 85 16.35 5.11 -12.55
N HIS A 86 15.35 4.24 -12.68
CA HIS A 86 14.01 4.48 -12.17
C HIS A 86 13.39 3.22 -11.57
N LEU A 87 12.90 3.33 -10.35
CA LEU A 87 11.99 2.39 -9.70
C LEU A 87 10.56 2.92 -9.78
N VAL A 88 9.66 2.13 -10.34
CA VAL A 88 8.22 2.39 -10.32
C VAL A 88 7.58 1.39 -9.36
N ILE A 89 6.98 1.90 -8.29
CA ILE A 89 6.30 1.09 -7.27
C ILE A 89 4.79 1.20 -7.51
N VAL A 90 4.16 0.10 -7.87
CA VAL A 90 2.73 0.04 -8.16
C VAL A 90 2.00 -0.48 -6.93
N LEU A 91 1.15 0.37 -6.34
CA LEU A 91 0.36 0.05 -5.15
C LEU A 91 -1.13 0.10 -5.51
N GLY A 92 -1.96 -0.70 -4.82
CA GLY A 92 -3.41 -0.65 -5.02
C GLY A 92 -4.00 0.72 -4.64
N THR A 93 -3.62 1.23 -3.47
CA THR A 93 -4.06 2.52 -2.94
C THR A 93 -2.89 3.52 -2.82
N PRO A 94 -3.15 4.84 -2.91
CA PRO A 94 -2.12 5.87 -2.83
C PRO A 94 -1.45 5.93 -1.45
N LEU A 95 -0.12 5.97 -1.44
CA LEU A 95 0.69 6.15 -0.24
C LEU A 95 0.60 7.59 0.31
N VAL A 96 0.68 8.58 -0.58
CA VAL A 96 0.51 10.00 -0.28
C VAL A 96 -0.93 10.40 -0.57
N TYR A 97 -1.76 10.41 0.47
CA TYR A 97 -3.18 10.75 0.37
C TYR A 97 -3.61 11.52 1.63
N PRO A 98 -4.58 12.44 1.56
CA PRO A 98 -5.06 13.17 2.73
C PRO A 98 -5.52 12.19 3.83
N ALA A 99 -4.98 12.36 5.03
CA ALA A 99 -5.45 11.62 6.19
C ALA A 99 -6.84 12.14 6.59
N LEU A 100 -7.82 11.25 6.75
CA LEU A 100 -9.14 11.60 7.26
C LEU A 100 -9.17 11.40 8.77
N THR A 101 -8.28 12.11 9.47
CA THR A 101 -8.08 12.00 10.94
C THR A 101 -9.37 12.21 11.72
N ILE A 102 -10.27 13.06 11.23
CA ILE A 102 -11.58 13.33 11.83
C ILE A 102 -12.45 12.06 11.89
N VAL A 103 -12.38 11.21 10.85
CA VAL A 103 -13.14 9.94 10.79
C VAL A 103 -12.51 8.92 11.74
N GLU A 104 -11.19 8.84 11.78
CA GLU A 104 -10.45 7.90 12.64
C GLU A 104 -10.64 8.18 14.13
N GLU A 105 -10.48 9.44 14.57
CA GLU A 105 -10.66 9.84 15.96
C GLU A 105 -12.09 9.56 16.44
N THR A 106 -13.08 9.79 15.57
CA THR A 106 -14.48 9.49 15.84
C THR A 106 -14.68 7.98 16.01
N LEU A 107 -14.11 7.14 15.15
CA LEU A 107 -14.27 5.69 15.22
C LEU A 107 -13.55 5.04 16.40
N GLN A 108 -12.32 5.46 16.71
CA GLN A 108 -11.57 4.93 17.86
C GLN A 108 -12.26 5.27 19.17
N THR A 109 -12.69 6.53 19.33
CA THR A 109 -13.44 6.97 20.52
C THR A 109 -14.74 6.17 20.68
N MET A 110 -15.39 5.79 19.56
CA MET A 110 -16.58 4.95 19.57
C MET A 110 -16.31 3.49 19.92
N GLY A 111 -15.26 2.86 19.38
CA GLY A 111 -14.89 1.48 19.69
C GLY A 111 -14.50 1.29 21.16
N ASP A 112 -13.78 2.25 21.71
CA ASP A 112 -13.38 2.30 23.12
C ASP A 112 -14.55 2.55 24.08
N GLN A 113 -15.63 3.20 23.62
CA GLN A 113 -16.84 3.43 24.41
C GLN A 113 -17.89 2.33 24.27
N LEU A 114 -17.99 1.69 23.09
CA LEU A 114 -18.83 0.52 22.85
C LEU A 114 -18.35 -0.69 23.67
N SER A 115 -17.04 -0.89 23.77
CA SER A 115 -16.42 -1.94 24.60
C SER A 115 -16.60 -1.69 26.11
N ARG A 116 -16.91 -0.45 26.53
CA ARG A 116 -17.06 -0.05 27.94
C ARG A 116 -18.49 -0.02 28.49
N GLY A 117 -19.54 -0.33 27.71
CA GLY A 117 -20.87 -0.50 28.30
C GLY A 117 -22.06 -0.46 27.33
N SER A 118 -22.85 -1.54 27.36
CA SER A 118 -24.02 -1.88 26.52
C SER A 118 -25.16 -0.83 26.44
N LEU A 119 -25.17 0.22 27.28
CA LEU A 119 -26.26 1.22 27.32
C LEU A 119 -25.95 2.51 26.54
N LEU A 120 -24.69 2.94 26.46
CA LEU A 120 -24.28 4.18 25.76
C LEU A 120 -24.18 4.00 24.24
N GLY A 121 -23.83 2.80 23.77
CA GLY A 121 -23.80 2.47 22.34
C GLY A 121 -25.17 2.55 21.65
N LYS A 122 -26.27 2.25 22.36
CA LYS A 122 -27.64 2.31 21.82
C LYS A 122 -28.16 3.75 21.65
N ILE A 123 -27.68 4.68 22.46
CA ILE A 123 -28.08 6.10 22.41
C ILE A 123 -27.31 6.82 21.29
N PHE A 124 -26.04 6.45 21.07
CA PHE A 124 -25.20 7.05 20.04
C PHE A 124 -25.33 6.46 18.64
N GLY A 125 -25.89 5.26 18.46
CA GLY A 125 -26.32 4.79 17.14
C GLY A 125 -27.38 5.68 16.46
N LYS A 126 -27.98 6.61 17.21
CA LYS A 126 -28.92 7.65 16.73
C LYS A 126 -28.32 9.07 16.76
N SER A 127 -27.02 9.22 17.01
CA SER A 127 -26.33 10.51 16.97
C SER A 127 -26.38 11.10 15.56
N LYS A 128 -26.84 12.34 15.41
CA LYS A 128 -26.85 13.07 14.12
C LYS A 128 -25.46 13.18 13.51
N ALA A 129 -24.39 13.21 14.31
CA ALA A 129 -23.02 13.21 13.81
C ALA A 129 -22.66 11.86 13.16
N PHE A 130 -23.08 10.75 13.75
CA PHE A 130 -22.86 9.41 13.19
C PHE A 130 -23.73 9.15 11.96
N GLN A 131 -24.99 9.62 11.95
CA GLN A 131 -25.82 9.54 10.74
C GLN A 131 -25.31 10.45 9.62
N ASN A 132 -24.71 11.61 9.94
CA ASN A 132 -24.08 12.45 8.93
C ASN A 132 -22.80 11.84 8.38
N VAL A 133 -21.95 11.23 9.22
CA VAL A 133 -20.72 10.55 8.75
C VAL A 133 -21.06 9.28 7.99
N LEU A 134 -21.93 8.39 8.50
CA LEU A 134 -22.37 7.19 7.75
C LEU A 134 -23.22 7.53 6.52
N GLY A 135 -23.99 8.62 6.57
CA GLY A 135 -24.82 9.07 5.47
C GLY A 135 -24.02 9.75 4.36
N GLN A 136 -22.90 10.40 4.69
CA GLN A 136 -21.95 10.95 3.71
C GLN A 136 -20.90 9.92 3.26
N PHE A 137 -20.51 9.00 4.14
CA PHE A 137 -19.52 7.96 3.91
C PHE A 137 -20.15 6.60 4.23
N GLY A 138 -20.56 5.86 3.20
CA GLY A 138 -21.17 4.54 3.37
C GLY A 138 -20.27 3.57 4.13
N PRO A 139 -20.81 2.49 4.71
CA PRO A 139 -20.06 1.53 5.51
C PRO A 139 -18.88 0.89 4.77
N GLU A 140 -18.98 0.71 3.45
CA GLU A 140 -17.89 0.22 2.59
C GLU A 140 -16.72 1.21 2.53
N LEU A 141 -17.02 2.50 2.35
CA LEU A 141 -16.01 3.55 2.33
C LEU A 141 -15.29 3.69 3.67
N LEU A 142 -16.00 3.42 4.78
CA LEU A 142 -15.42 3.45 6.11
C LEU A 142 -14.39 2.33 6.34
N ASP A 143 -14.67 1.13 5.83
CA ASP A 143 -13.76 -0.02 5.90
C ASP A 143 -12.50 0.22 5.05
N ASP A 144 -12.70 0.76 3.83
CA ASP A 144 -11.61 1.12 2.92
C ASP A 144 -10.70 2.22 3.49
N LEU A 145 -11.25 3.15 4.27
CA LEU A 145 -10.49 4.21 4.93
C LEU A 145 -9.60 3.69 6.06
N VAL A 146 -10.08 2.70 6.83
CA VAL A 146 -9.32 2.14 7.97
C VAL A 146 -8.17 1.26 7.51
N ASP A 147 -8.31 0.58 6.38
CA ASP A 147 -7.31 -0.32 5.77
C ASP A 147 -6.35 0.38 4.79
N SER A 148 -6.44 1.70 4.67
CA SER A 148 -5.66 2.51 3.73
C SER A 148 -4.31 2.97 4.29
N TRP A 149 -3.32 3.18 3.41
CA TRP A 149 -2.04 3.84 3.74
C TRP A 149 -2.19 5.23 4.39
N ALA A 150 -3.35 5.86 4.25
CA ALA A 150 -3.67 7.14 4.88
C ALA A 150 -3.96 7.01 6.39
N CYS A 151 -4.33 5.82 6.86
CA CYS A 151 -4.72 5.58 8.24
C CYS A 151 -3.52 5.66 9.20
N ASN A 152 -3.71 6.27 10.37
CA ASN A 152 -2.63 6.48 11.34
C ASN A 152 -1.97 5.17 11.78
N VAL A 153 -2.73 4.08 11.87
CA VAL A 153 -2.21 2.75 12.26
C VAL A 153 -1.08 2.27 11.34
N HIS A 154 -1.11 2.63 10.06
CA HIS A 154 -0.11 2.24 9.06
C HIS A 154 1.03 3.26 8.91
N THR A 155 1.08 4.32 9.72
CA THR A 155 2.12 5.36 9.61
C THR A 155 3.53 4.82 9.78
N ALA A 156 3.74 3.91 10.74
CA ALA A 156 5.04 3.29 10.97
C ALA A 156 5.48 2.43 9.77
N GLU A 157 4.52 1.71 9.19
CA GLU A 157 4.71 0.83 8.05
C GLU A 157 5.01 1.62 6.77
N LYS A 158 4.23 2.68 6.50
CA LYS A 158 4.48 3.66 5.43
C LYS A 158 5.88 4.26 5.54
N LYS A 159 6.31 4.67 6.75
CA LYS A 159 7.67 5.18 6.98
C LYS A 159 8.73 4.13 6.66
N ARG A 160 8.49 2.85 6.96
CA ARG A 160 9.42 1.76 6.63
C ARG A 160 9.58 1.60 5.12
N LEU A 161 8.46 1.54 4.38
CA LEU A 161 8.49 1.45 2.91
C LEU A 161 9.26 2.63 2.30
N VAL A 162 8.91 3.85 2.71
CA VAL A 162 9.55 5.07 2.19
C VAL A 162 11.05 5.07 2.49
N ARG A 163 11.46 4.77 3.73
CA ARG A 163 12.88 4.76 4.10
C ARG A 163 13.68 3.71 3.34
N MET A 164 13.15 2.49 3.23
CA MET A 164 13.76 1.43 2.42
C MET A 164 14.00 1.89 0.97
N LEU A 165 13.03 2.56 0.37
CA LEU A 165 13.15 3.09 -0.99
C LEU A 165 14.08 4.30 -1.08
N GLN A 166 14.15 5.13 -0.04
CA GLN A 166 15.08 6.26 0.04
C GLN A 166 16.52 5.76 0.12
N ASP A 167 16.79 4.75 0.94
CA ASP A 167 18.10 4.11 1.04
C ASP A 167 18.53 3.55 -0.33
N LEU A 168 17.61 2.88 -1.03
CA LEU A 168 17.84 2.41 -2.40
C LEU A 168 18.11 3.57 -3.38
N ALA A 169 17.32 4.65 -3.32
CA ALA A 169 17.49 5.82 -4.17
C ALA A 169 18.88 6.46 -4.01
N ILE A 170 19.35 6.58 -2.76
CA ILE A 170 20.66 7.12 -2.42
C ILE A 170 21.79 6.18 -2.86
N LEU A 171 21.72 4.91 -2.48
CA LEU A 171 22.79 3.94 -2.72
C LEU A 171 22.94 3.58 -4.20
N ARG A 172 21.82 3.43 -4.91
CA ARG A 172 21.79 2.97 -6.30
C ARG A 172 21.58 4.09 -7.31
N LYS A 173 21.42 5.34 -6.85
CA LYS A 173 21.20 6.54 -7.68
C LYS A 173 20.02 6.37 -8.64
N VAL A 174 18.92 5.83 -8.11
CA VAL A 174 17.66 5.62 -8.83
C VAL A 174 16.60 6.60 -8.36
N ARG A 175 15.75 7.09 -9.26
CA ARG A 175 14.54 7.82 -8.92
C ARG A 175 13.44 6.84 -8.53
N VAL A 176 12.53 7.25 -7.65
CA VAL A 176 11.39 6.43 -7.23
C VAL A 176 10.09 7.15 -7.60
N THR A 177 9.14 6.41 -8.16
CA THR A 177 7.78 6.89 -8.42
C THR A 177 6.76 5.88 -7.96
N PHE A 178 5.76 6.35 -7.24
CA PHE A 178 4.60 5.57 -6.85
C PHE A 178 3.48 5.75 -7.87
N VAL A 179 2.84 4.65 -8.25
CA VAL A 179 1.60 4.66 -9.00
C VAL A 179 0.55 3.99 -8.13
N GLY A 180 -0.57 4.68 -7.90
CA GLY A 180 -1.67 4.19 -7.09
C GLY A 180 -3.02 4.39 -7.77
N GLY A 181 -4.06 3.74 -7.24
CA GLY A 181 -5.43 3.84 -7.74
C GLY A 181 -6.48 3.72 -6.65
N ASP A 182 -7.65 3.16 -6.99
CA ASP A 182 -8.70 2.73 -6.07
C ASP A 182 -9.47 3.84 -5.31
N VAL A 183 -9.03 5.10 -5.37
CA VAL A 183 -9.68 6.23 -4.67
C VAL A 183 -10.64 7.06 -5.54
N HIS A 184 -11.00 6.55 -6.73
CA HIS A 184 -11.95 7.18 -7.67
C HIS A 184 -11.66 8.64 -8.06
N VAL A 185 -10.42 9.11 -7.88
CA VAL A 185 -9.99 10.46 -8.23
C VAL A 185 -8.59 10.44 -8.83
N GLY A 186 -8.38 11.26 -9.86
CA GLY A 186 -7.04 11.53 -10.38
C GLY A 186 -6.29 12.51 -9.50
N GLY A 187 -5.01 12.26 -9.23
CA GLY A 187 -4.23 13.12 -8.34
C GLY A 187 -2.73 12.91 -8.47
N ALA A 188 -1.98 13.77 -7.78
CA ALA A 188 -0.54 13.66 -7.68
C ALA A 188 -0.07 14.10 -6.29
N GLY A 189 1.04 13.54 -5.85
CA GLY A 189 1.69 13.88 -4.58
C GLY A 189 3.19 13.73 -4.69
N ARG A 190 3.91 14.17 -3.65
CA ARG A 190 5.36 13.99 -3.57
C ARG A 190 5.85 13.87 -2.13
N LEU A 191 6.93 13.12 -1.96
CA LEU A 191 7.80 13.13 -0.79
C LEU A 191 9.12 13.77 -1.23
N PHE A 192 9.73 14.62 -0.40
CA PHE A 192 10.97 15.33 -0.75
C PHE A 192 11.68 15.83 0.52
N ASP A 193 12.96 16.17 0.38
CA ASP A 193 13.70 16.87 1.43
C ASP A 193 13.29 18.35 1.47
N ILE A 194 12.79 18.80 2.62
CA ILE A 194 12.36 20.19 2.82
C ILE A 194 13.52 21.19 2.69
N THR A 195 14.76 20.73 2.83
CA THR A 195 15.97 21.55 2.71
C THR A 195 16.52 21.59 1.30
N SER A 196 16.05 20.71 0.41
CA SER A 196 16.50 20.68 -0.98
C SER A 196 15.92 21.83 -1.79
N THR A 197 16.78 22.49 -2.55
CA THR A 197 16.43 23.57 -3.47
C THR A 197 16.27 23.11 -4.92
N ASP A 198 16.69 21.87 -5.24
CA ASP A 198 16.61 21.28 -6.59
C ASP A 198 15.99 19.87 -6.55
N PRO A 199 14.72 19.72 -6.97
CA PRO A 199 14.02 18.43 -7.04
C PRO A 199 14.68 17.38 -7.95
N LEU A 200 15.54 17.78 -8.89
CA LEU A 200 16.23 16.85 -9.77
C LEU A 200 17.43 16.20 -9.09
N ARG A 201 18.02 16.88 -8.10
CA ARG A 201 19.17 16.42 -7.33
C ARG A 201 18.81 15.84 -5.97
N ASP A 202 17.58 16.05 -5.52
CA ASP A 202 17.06 15.46 -4.29
C ASP A 202 16.83 13.94 -4.45
N PRO A 203 17.61 13.07 -3.79
CA PRO A 203 17.39 11.62 -3.83
C PRO A 203 16.14 11.20 -3.05
N LEU A 204 15.61 12.07 -2.18
CA LEU A 204 14.38 11.84 -1.42
C LEU A 204 13.13 12.27 -2.19
N HIS A 205 13.30 12.90 -3.36
CA HIS A 205 12.18 13.35 -4.19
C HIS A 205 11.50 12.16 -4.89
N MET A 206 10.42 11.68 -4.29
CA MET A 206 9.58 10.61 -4.81
C MET A 206 8.23 11.17 -5.25
N THR A 207 7.88 10.96 -6.51
CA THR A 207 6.59 11.39 -7.06
C THR A 207 5.56 10.29 -6.88
N GLN A 208 4.31 10.66 -6.60
CA GLN A 208 3.17 9.75 -6.68
C GLN A 208 2.17 10.25 -7.72
N ILE A 209 1.70 9.34 -8.56
CA ILE A 209 0.59 9.58 -9.47
C ILE A 209 -0.57 8.67 -9.03
N VAL A 210 -1.75 9.26 -8.90
CA VAL A 210 -2.99 8.56 -8.58
C VAL A 210 -3.86 8.56 -9.84
N SER A 211 -4.16 7.38 -10.35
CA SER A 211 -5.11 7.23 -11.45
C SER A 211 -6.49 6.93 -10.91
N SER A 212 -7.53 7.42 -11.57
CA SER A 212 -8.91 7.05 -11.24
C SER A 212 -9.17 5.61 -11.69
N ALA A 213 -9.55 4.75 -10.74
CA ALA A 213 -9.90 3.33 -10.93
C ALA A 213 -8.91 2.53 -11.80
N ILE A 214 -7.86 2.00 -11.19
CA ILE A 214 -7.28 0.72 -11.65
C ILE A 214 -7.97 -0.35 -10.81
N VAL A 215 -8.91 -1.07 -11.41
CA VAL A 215 -9.54 -2.28 -10.86
C VAL A 215 -8.84 -3.49 -11.45
#